data_AF-A0A2W5H0C7-F1
#
_entry.id   AF-A0A2W5H0C7-F1
#
_cell.length_a   1.000
_cell.length_b   1.000
_cell.length_c   1.000
_cell.angle_alpha   90.00
_cell.angle_beta   90.00
_cell.angle_gamma   90.00
#
_symmetry.space_group_name_H-M   'P 1'
#
loop_
_entity.id
_entity.type
_entity.pdbx_description
1 polymer ?
#
loop_
_entity_poly.entity_id
_entity_poly.type
_entity_poly.pdbx_seq_one_letter_code
_entity_poly.pdbx_strand_id
1 'polypeptide(L)'
;MIEIFMTDLSGDYTYGGLIHEMTEMVAANIGQYAHGNQPIQHMIYLYDYAGAPWKTQYHARQIMTKLYNSTENGYPGDEDQGQTSSWYVLSALGFYSVCPGTNQYVLGSPLFSKITIKLENGNKFVIDAKNNTDQNAYVQSAQLNKQTYDKNYLTYQEMMKGGTFSLQMSNQPNTSKGITEEDRPFSISNYNSGYNH
;
A
#
# COMPACT_ATOMS: atom_id res chain seq x y z
N MET A 1 -18.29 1.67 3.49
CA MET A 1 -17.74 2.70 2.58
C MET A 1 -16.72 3.48 3.40
N ILE A 2 -15.44 3.47 3.05
CA ILE A 2 -14.41 4.22 3.81
C ILE A 2 -14.50 5.68 3.33
N GLU A 3 -15.11 6.55 4.14
CA GLU A 3 -15.44 7.96 3.84
C GLU A 3 -14.26 8.94 3.98
N ILE A 4 -13.03 8.45 4.07
CA ILE A 4 -11.87 9.25 4.53
C ILE A 4 -11.33 10.21 3.45
N PHE A 5 -11.83 10.11 2.20
CA PHE A 5 -11.40 10.93 1.07
C PHE A 5 -12.45 11.98 0.61
N MET A 6 -13.56 12.15 1.34
CA MET A 6 -14.59 13.14 1.01
C MET A 6 -14.26 14.53 1.58
N THR A 7 -14.47 15.58 0.78
CA THR A 7 -14.26 16.98 1.15
C THR A 7 -15.53 17.60 1.73
N ASP A 8 -15.50 17.93 3.02
CA ASP A 8 -16.04 19.16 3.62
C ASP A 8 -15.33 19.39 4.97
N LEU A 9 -14.79 20.58 5.19
CA LEU A 9 -14.25 21.04 6.47
C LEU A 9 -15.12 22.22 6.94
N SER A 10 -16.42 21.96 7.12
CA SER A 10 -17.32 22.89 7.80
C SER A 10 -17.62 22.36 9.21
N GLY A 11 -16.69 22.57 10.14
CA GLY A 11 -16.88 22.14 11.54
C GLY A 11 -16.02 22.92 12.54
N ASP A 12 -16.66 23.38 13.62
CA ASP A 12 -16.05 24.11 14.73
C ASP A 12 -14.97 23.29 15.45
N TYR A 13 -13.79 23.90 15.65
CA TYR A 13 -12.60 23.26 16.21
C TYR A 13 -12.63 23.25 17.74
N THR A 14 -12.49 22.07 18.35
CA THR A 14 -12.53 21.85 19.82
C THR A 14 -11.20 22.10 20.55
N TYR A 15 -10.09 22.35 19.85
CA TYR A 15 -8.73 22.38 20.43
C TYR A 15 -8.12 23.77 20.66
N GLY A 16 -8.85 24.87 20.45
CA GLY A 16 -8.36 26.22 20.77
C GLY A 16 -7.22 26.74 19.87
N GLY A 17 -6.89 26.04 18.78
CA GLY A 17 -5.91 26.43 17.75
C GLY A 17 -5.67 25.35 16.70
N LEU A 18 -5.02 25.71 15.59
CA LEU A 18 -4.57 24.78 14.54
C LEU A 18 -3.28 24.08 14.98
N ILE A 19 -3.30 22.74 15.03
CA ILE A 19 -2.09 21.92 15.25
C ILE A 19 -1.40 21.61 13.91
N HIS A 20 -0.09 21.31 13.95
CA HIS A 20 0.73 21.09 12.74
C HIS A 20 0.13 20.03 11.79
N GLU A 21 -0.35 18.92 12.35
CA GLU A 21 -0.97 17.79 11.63
C GLU A 21 -2.19 18.19 10.77
N MET A 22 -2.99 19.16 11.25
CA MET A 22 -4.15 19.67 10.51
C MET A 22 -3.75 20.58 9.35
N THR A 23 -2.64 21.30 9.49
CA THR A 23 -2.12 22.20 8.44
C THR A 23 -1.48 21.39 7.30
N GLU A 24 -0.76 20.32 7.64
CA GLU A 24 -0.16 19.38 6.70
C GLU A 24 -1.23 18.60 5.91
N MET A 25 -2.31 18.18 6.56
CA MET A 25 -3.45 17.52 5.90
C MET A 25 -4.14 18.45 4.87
N VAL A 26 -4.34 19.73 5.20
CA VAL A 26 -4.91 20.72 4.28
C VAL A 26 -3.96 21.01 3.11
N ALA A 27 -2.65 21.07 3.38
CA ALA A 27 -1.63 21.30 2.35
C ALA A 27 -1.44 20.10 1.39
N ALA A 28 -1.60 18.87 1.90
CA ALA A 28 -1.52 17.63 1.12
C ALA A 28 -2.62 17.53 0.03
N ASN A 29 -3.80 18.14 0.28
CA ASN A 29 -4.96 18.12 -0.63
C ASN A 29 -5.37 16.69 -1.09
N ILE A 30 -5.34 15.72 -0.15
CA ILE A 30 -5.82 14.34 -0.32
C ILE A 30 -7.06 14.08 0.57
N GLY A 31 -7.86 15.12 0.82
CA GLY A 31 -9.03 15.03 1.71
C GLY A 31 -8.65 14.96 3.19
N GLN A 32 -9.38 14.16 3.99
CA GLN A 32 -9.13 13.98 5.43
C GLN A 32 -8.01 12.96 5.74
N TYR A 33 -7.21 12.58 4.74
CA TYR A 33 -6.13 11.62 4.91
C TYR A 33 -4.86 12.28 5.45
N ALA A 34 -4.73 12.32 6.78
CA ALA A 34 -3.57 12.86 7.49
C ALA A 34 -2.39 11.86 7.49
N HIS A 35 -1.74 11.67 6.34
CA HIS A 35 -0.68 10.65 6.16
C HIS A 35 0.47 10.71 7.19
N GLY A 36 0.80 11.91 7.68
CA GLY A 36 1.82 12.12 8.72
C GLY A 36 1.46 11.55 10.09
N ASN A 37 0.20 11.18 10.33
CA ASN A 37 -0.22 10.57 11.59
C ASN A 37 -0.16 9.03 11.49
N GLN A 38 0.62 8.39 12.35
CA GLN A 38 0.95 6.96 12.28
C GLN A 38 -0.27 6.01 12.20
N PRO A 39 -1.40 6.25 12.91
CA PRO A 39 -2.57 5.37 12.87
C PRO A 39 -3.23 5.23 11.49
N ILE A 40 -3.05 6.20 10.58
CA ILE A 40 -3.76 6.19 9.29
C ILE A 40 -2.92 5.62 8.14
N GLN A 41 -1.61 5.39 8.35
CA GLN A 41 -0.68 5.00 7.29
C GLN A 41 -1.06 3.68 6.58
N HIS A 42 -1.69 2.73 7.29
CA HIS A 42 -2.11 1.45 6.72
C HIS A 42 -3.47 1.51 6.00
N MET A 43 -4.25 2.58 6.18
CA MET A 43 -5.66 2.68 5.80
C MET A 43 -5.91 2.45 4.31
N ILE A 44 -5.01 2.93 3.44
CA ILE A 44 -5.19 2.78 1.99
C ILE A 44 -5.16 1.31 1.55
N TYR A 45 -4.43 0.46 2.27
CA TYR A 45 -4.33 -0.97 2.00
C TYR A 45 -5.56 -1.74 2.49
N LEU A 46 -6.49 -1.10 3.22
CA LEU A 46 -7.74 -1.74 3.61
C LEU A 46 -8.72 -1.92 2.43
N TYR A 47 -8.50 -1.24 1.31
CA TYR A 47 -9.28 -1.52 0.10
C TYR A 47 -9.04 -2.95 -0.44
N ASP A 48 -7.86 -3.53 -0.22
CA ASP A 48 -7.54 -4.91 -0.59
C ASP A 48 -8.37 -5.92 0.20
N TYR A 49 -8.72 -5.60 1.45
CA TYR A 49 -9.60 -6.38 2.30
C TYR A 49 -11.07 -6.25 1.88
N ALA A 50 -11.44 -5.11 1.28
CA ALA A 50 -12.78 -4.83 0.78
C ALA A 50 -13.02 -5.34 -0.66
N GLY A 51 -12.04 -5.99 -1.30
CA GLY A 51 -12.14 -6.44 -2.69
C GLY A 51 -12.12 -5.30 -3.70
N ALA A 52 -11.43 -4.20 -3.40
CA ALA A 52 -11.26 -3.07 -4.30
C ALA A 52 -9.78 -2.65 -4.45
N PRO A 53 -8.85 -3.57 -4.77
CA PRO A 53 -7.40 -3.32 -4.75
C PRO A 53 -6.93 -2.18 -5.67
N TRP A 54 -7.69 -1.90 -6.75
CA TRP A 54 -7.40 -0.75 -7.63
C TRP A 54 -7.46 0.60 -6.90
N LYS A 55 -8.24 0.70 -5.81
CA LYS A 55 -8.25 1.91 -4.97
C LYS A 55 -6.97 2.02 -4.15
N THR A 56 -6.46 0.92 -3.58
CA THR A 56 -5.12 0.90 -2.95
C THR A 56 -4.07 1.40 -3.93
N GLN A 57 -4.03 0.84 -5.14
CA GLN A 57 -3.06 1.17 -6.17
C GLN A 57 -3.06 2.66 -6.53
N TYR A 58 -4.26 3.23 -6.70
CA TYR A 58 -4.42 4.66 -6.98
C TYR A 58 -3.90 5.52 -5.82
N HIS A 59 -4.36 5.27 -4.60
CA HIS A 59 -4.01 6.11 -3.45
C HIS A 59 -2.53 5.98 -3.07
N ALA A 60 -1.97 4.76 -3.11
CA ALA A 60 -0.54 4.54 -2.83
C ALA A 60 0.35 5.34 -3.78
N ARG A 61 0.07 5.33 -5.08
CA ARG A 61 0.82 6.11 -6.08
C ARG A 61 0.63 7.62 -5.90
N GLN A 62 -0.59 8.08 -5.60
CA GLN A 62 -0.84 9.49 -5.33
C GLN A 62 -0.07 9.98 -4.09
N ILE A 63 -0.07 9.21 -3.01
CA ILE A 63 0.63 9.57 -1.77
C ILE A 63 2.15 9.63 -2.01
N MET A 64 2.73 8.58 -2.58
CA MET A 64 4.19 8.54 -2.83
C MET A 64 4.67 9.67 -3.74
N THR A 65 3.84 10.12 -4.70
CA THR A 65 4.24 11.16 -5.67
C THR A 65 3.99 12.59 -5.17
N LYS A 66 2.96 12.80 -4.34
CA LYS A 66 2.59 14.15 -3.85
C LYS A 66 3.21 14.51 -2.52
N LEU A 67 3.35 13.53 -1.63
CA LEU A 67 3.69 13.77 -0.22
C LEU A 67 5.18 13.60 0.08
N TYR A 68 5.95 13.03 -0.85
CA TYR A 68 7.36 12.76 -0.66
C TYR A 68 8.16 13.40 -1.78
N ASN A 69 9.24 14.09 -1.43
CA ASN A 69 10.24 14.59 -2.36
C ASN A 69 11.64 14.57 -1.72
N SER A 70 12.69 14.75 -2.51
CA SER A 70 14.08 14.66 -2.03
C SER A 70 14.67 15.99 -1.54
N THR A 71 13.84 16.99 -1.26
CA THR A 71 14.30 18.30 -0.77
C THR A 71 14.35 18.34 0.76
N GLU A 72 14.86 19.43 1.33
CA GLU A 72 14.96 19.64 2.79
C GLU A 72 13.59 19.58 3.49
N ASN A 73 12.49 19.85 2.78
CA ASN A 73 11.11 19.73 3.25
C ASN A 73 10.41 18.52 2.59
N GLY A 74 11.15 17.43 2.42
CA GLY A 74 10.77 16.29 1.61
C GLY A 74 9.74 15.34 2.21
N TYR A 75 9.41 15.50 3.48
CA TYR A 75 8.47 14.66 4.21
C TYR A 75 7.13 15.38 4.41
N PRO A 76 6.01 14.65 4.45
CA PRO A 76 4.69 15.24 4.63
C PRO A 76 4.35 15.59 6.09
N GLY A 77 5.31 15.43 7.00
CA GLY A 77 5.22 15.63 8.44
C GLY A 77 6.48 15.10 9.13
N ASP A 78 6.39 14.80 10.43
CA ASP A 78 7.51 14.24 11.20
C ASP A 78 8.02 12.90 10.62
N GLU A 79 9.34 12.74 10.61
CA GLU A 79 10.00 11.53 10.08
C GLU A 79 9.75 10.31 10.99
N ASP A 80 9.45 10.57 12.27
CA ASP A 80 9.11 9.59 13.31
C ASP A 80 10.04 8.38 13.38
N GLN A 81 11.34 8.67 13.53
CA GLN A 81 12.39 7.69 13.83
C GLN A 81 12.42 6.51 12.83
N GLY A 82 12.18 6.79 11.53
CA GLY A 82 12.22 5.79 10.47
C GLY A 82 10.87 5.21 10.06
N GLN A 83 9.77 5.52 10.75
CA GLN A 83 8.46 4.97 10.41
C GLN A 83 7.96 5.48 9.04
N THR A 84 7.95 6.80 8.84
CA THR A 84 7.48 7.44 7.61
C THR A 84 8.36 7.07 6.42
N SER A 85 9.69 7.01 6.64
CA SER A 85 10.65 6.52 5.64
C SER A 85 10.41 5.05 5.27
N SER A 86 10.12 4.18 6.25
CA SER A 86 9.84 2.76 6.01
C SER A 86 8.55 2.56 5.23
N TRP A 87 7.52 3.37 5.50
CA TRP A 87 6.29 3.34 4.72
C TRP A 87 6.54 3.63 3.24
N TYR A 88 7.34 4.66 2.94
CA TYR A 88 7.68 5.00 1.56
C TYR A 88 8.45 3.87 0.89
N VAL A 89 9.49 3.34 1.56
CA VAL A 89 10.30 2.24 1.01
C VAL A 89 9.43 1.04 0.66
N LEU A 90 8.64 0.54 1.62
CA LEU A 90 7.76 -0.62 1.38
C LEU A 90 6.75 -0.34 0.26
N SER A 91 6.05 0.80 0.33
CA SER A 91 5.06 1.17 -0.68
C SER A 91 5.69 1.32 -2.07
N ALA A 92 6.91 1.83 -2.17
CA ALA A 92 7.65 1.94 -3.43
C ALA A 92 8.08 0.58 -4.00
N LEU A 93 8.35 -0.41 -3.12
CA LEU A 93 8.50 -1.81 -3.51
C LEU A 93 7.19 -2.40 -4.06
N GLY A 94 6.05 -1.82 -3.70
CA GLY A 94 4.72 -2.21 -4.17
C GLY A 94 3.94 -3.07 -3.18
N PHE A 95 4.33 -3.10 -1.90
CA PHE A 95 3.59 -3.82 -0.85
C PHE A 95 3.82 -3.21 0.54
N TYR A 96 2.99 -3.53 1.52
CA TYR A 96 3.10 -2.98 2.88
C TYR A 96 2.73 -4.00 3.97
N SER A 97 3.37 -3.90 5.14
CA SER A 97 3.09 -4.75 6.29
C SER A 97 1.94 -4.18 7.13
N VAL A 98 0.69 -4.42 6.70
CA VAL A 98 -0.52 -3.91 7.39
C VAL A 98 -0.69 -4.49 8.79
N CYS A 99 -0.44 -5.79 8.96
CA CYS A 99 -0.59 -6.49 10.23
C CYS A 99 0.73 -7.19 10.60
N PRO A 100 1.68 -6.47 11.25
CA PRO A 100 2.88 -7.09 11.80
C PRO A 100 2.53 -8.25 12.74
N GLY A 101 3.25 -9.36 12.63
CA GLY A 101 2.94 -10.62 13.31
C GLY A 101 2.25 -11.65 12.39
N THR A 102 1.70 -11.22 11.27
CA THR A 102 1.38 -12.13 10.14
C THR A 102 2.60 -12.30 9.24
N ASN A 103 2.54 -13.28 8.34
CA ASN A 103 3.55 -13.47 7.30
C ASN A 103 3.19 -12.77 5.98
N GLN A 104 2.24 -11.83 5.98
CA GLN A 104 1.68 -11.25 4.76
C GLN A 104 2.06 -9.78 4.57
N TYR A 105 2.37 -9.43 3.32
CA TYR A 105 2.60 -8.07 2.86
C TYR A 105 1.51 -7.74 1.83
N VAL A 106 0.63 -6.80 2.17
CA VAL A 106 -0.51 -6.42 1.33
C VAL A 106 -0.02 -5.65 0.11
N LEU A 107 -0.47 -6.03 -1.07
CA LEU A 107 -0.03 -5.45 -2.33
C LEU A 107 -0.56 -4.03 -2.51
N GLY A 108 0.29 -3.15 -3.01
CA GLY A 108 -0.08 -1.83 -3.48
C GLY A 108 0.22 -1.70 -4.98
N SER A 109 0.96 -0.65 -5.35
CA SER A 109 1.45 -0.43 -6.71
C SER A 109 2.91 -0.01 -6.67
N PRO A 110 3.84 -0.75 -7.32
CA PRO A 110 5.26 -0.45 -7.26
C PRO A 110 5.55 0.89 -7.95
N LEU A 111 6.55 1.61 -7.43
CA LEU A 111 6.96 2.90 -8.01
C LEU A 111 7.94 2.72 -9.18
N PHE A 112 8.78 1.69 -9.13
CA PHE A 112 9.82 1.41 -10.14
C PHE A 112 9.41 0.30 -11.10
N SER A 113 9.89 0.35 -12.34
CA SER A 113 9.62 -0.70 -13.34
C SER A 113 10.31 -2.03 -13.01
N LYS A 114 11.44 -2.00 -12.28
CA LYS A 114 12.15 -3.21 -11.85
C LYS A 114 12.82 -3.01 -10.50
N ILE A 115 12.63 -3.98 -9.63
CA ILE A 115 13.14 -3.98 -8.26
C ILE A 115 13.79 -5.33 -8.01
N THR A 116 14.96 -5.34 -7.39
CA THR A 116 15.65 -6.59 -7.02
C THR A 116 16.02 -6.53 -5.54
N ILE A 117 15.36 -7.38 -4.76
CA ILE A 117 15.62 -7.56 -3.34
C ILE A 117 16.63 -8.69 -3.19
N LYS A 118 17.78 -8.39 -2.59
CA LYS A 118 18.78 -9.40 -2.19
C LYS A 118 18.40 -9.91 -0.81
N LEU A 119 18.18 -11.21 -0.70
CA LEU A 119 17.72 -11.85 0.53
C LEU A 119 18.92 -12.39 1.30
N GLU A 120 18.81 -12.45 2.63
CA GLU A 120 19.90 -12.90 3.51
C GLU A 120 20.31 -14.36 3.25
N ASN A 121 19.39 -15.19 2.77
CA ASN A 121 19.66 -16.58 2.38
C ASN A 121 20.40 -16.70 1.02
N GLY A 122 20.83 -15.58 0.42
CA GLY A 122 21.52 -15.54 -0.87
C GLY A 122 20.60 -15.53 -2.09
N ASN A 123 19.29 -15.76 -1.92
CA ASN A 123 18.32 -15.68 -3.01
C ASN A 123 18.09 -14.23 -3.45
N LYS A 124 17.48 -14.08 -4.63
CA LYS A 124 16.99 -12.80 -5.15
C LYS A 124 15.51 -12.89 -5.41
N PHE A 125 14.77 -11.88 -4.97
CA PHE A 125 13.36 -11.70 -5.34
C PHE A 125 13.25 -10.46 -6.23
N VAL A 126 12.74 -10.66 -7.45
CA VAL A 126 12.64 -9.62 -8.46
C VAL A 126 11.19 -9.25 -8.66
N ILE A 127 10.86 -7.97 -8.57
CA ILE A 127 9.57 -7.43 -8.99
C ILE A 127 9.78 -6.78 -10.35
N ASP A 128 9.12 -7.30 -11.38
CA ASP A 128 9.21 -6.84 -12.77
C ASP A 128 7.86 -6.23 -13.19
N ALA A 129 7.73 -4.92 -13.02
CA ALA A 129 6.52 -4.15 -13.30
C ALA A 129 6.56 -3.60 -14.73
N LYS A 130 6.11 -4.42 -15.67
CA LYS A 130 6.11 -4.09 -17.10
C LYS A 130 5.12 -2.97 -17.37
N ASN A 131 5.54 -2.03 -18.20
CA ASN A 131 4.80 -0.80 -18.53
C ASN A 131 4.57 0.14 -17.34
N ASN A 132 5.30 0.02 -16.24
CA ASN A 132 5.17 0.97 -15.12
C ASN A 132 5.63 2.38 -15.54
N THR A 133 4.75 3.35 -15.39
CA THR A 133 4.98 4.79 -15.62
C THR A 133 4.21 5.59 -14.57
N ASP A 134 4.30 6.92 -14.60
CA ASP A 134 3.50 7.78 -13.70
C ASP A 134 1.99 7.64 -13.94
N GLN A 135 1.59 7.34 -15.18
CA GLN A 135 0.19 7.14 -15.57
C GLN A 135 -0.25 5.68 -15.36
N ASN A 136 0.66 4.73 -15.53
CA ASN A 136 0.35 3.30 -15.46
C ASN A 136 0.48 2.77 -14.03
N ALA A 137 -0.46 3.18 -13.17
CA ALA A 137 -0.49 2.87 -11.75
C ALA A 137 -1.19 1.54 -11.40
N TYR A 138 -1.98 0.97 -12.31
CA TYR A 138 -2.86 -0.16 -11.99
C TYR A 138 -2.29 -1.50 -12.42
N VAL A 139 -2.43 -2.51 -11.58
CA VAL A 139 -2.01 -3.90 -11.89
C VAL A 139 -3.14 -4.60 -12.65
N GLN A 140 -2.88 -4.95 -13.90
CA GLN A 140 -3.81 -5.70 -14.75
C GLN A 140 -3.76 -7.20 -14.50
N SER A 141 -2.55 -7.74 -14.37
CA SER A 141 -2.30 -9.14 -14.03
C SER A 141 -0.97 -9.28 -13.30
N ALA A 142 -0.86 -10.34 -12.51
CA ALA A 142 0.34 -10.68 -11.77
C ALA A 142 0.69 -12.15 -11.96
N GLN A 143 1.99 -12.44 -11.98
CA GLN A 143 2.51 -13.80 -12.00
C GLN A 143 3.65 -13.94 -11.01
N LEU A 144 3.58 -14.95 -10.15
CA LEU A 144 4.69 -15.34 -9.29
C LEU A 144 5.36 -16.56 -9.90
N ASN A 145 6.62 -16.44 -10.32
CA ASN A 145 7.39 -17.52 -10.94
C ASN A 145 6.65 -18.16 -12.13
N LYS A 146 6.07 -17.32 -13.00
CA LYS A 146 5.28 -17.68 -14.20
C LYS A 146 3.92 -18.33 -13.92
N GLN A 147 3.50 -18.43 -12.65
CA GLN A 147 2.17 -18.89 -12.28
C GLN A 147 1.27 -17.69 -12.01
N THR A 148 0.02 -17.74 -12.46
CA THR A 148 -0.98 -16.70 -12.20
C THR A 148 -1.10 -16.43 -10.71
N TYR A 149 -1.18 -15.15 -10.34
CA TYR A 149 -1.22 -14.72 -8.95
C TYR A 149 -2.35 -13.71 -8.71
N ASP A 150 -3.42 -14.16 -8.06
CA ASP A 150 -4.63 -13.34 -7.89
C ASP A 150 -4.76 -12.63 -6.55
N LYS A 151 -4.11 -13.16 -5.51
CA LYS A 151 -4.08 -12.63 -4.15
C LYS A 151 -3.60 -11.18 -4.08
N ASN A 152 -4.18 -10.43 -3.14
CA ASN A 152 -3.81 -9.05 -2.83
C ASN A 152 -2.70 -8.94 -1.76
N TYR A 153 -1.94 -10.01 -1.53
CA TYR A 153 -0.82 -10.01 -0.60
C TYR A 153 0.27 -10.95 -1.12
N LEU A 154 1.53 -10.73 -0.72
CA LEU A 154 2.63 -11.68 -0.83
C LEU A 154 2.95 -12.24 0.55
N THR A 155 3.30 -13.52 0.64
CA THR A 155 3.81 -14.07 1.89
C THR A 155 5.34 -13.93 2.01
N TYR A 156 5.84 -13.81 3.23
CA TYR A 156 7.27 -13.86 3.53
C TYR A 156 7.92 -15.11 2.92
N GLN A 157 7.26 -16.27 3.02
CA GLN A 157 7.78 -17.53 2.49
C GLN A 157 7.87 -17.53 0.95
N GLU A 158 6.89 -16.96 0.25
CA GLU A 158 6.94 -16.79 -1.21
C GLU A 158 8.11 -15.89 -1.62
N MET A 159 8.32 -14.78 -0.90
CA MET A 159 9.45 -13.88 -1.18
C MET A 159 10.79 -14.55 -0.88
N MET A 160 10.94 -15.26 0.24
CA MET A 160 12.21 -15.89 0.65
C MET A 160 12.67 -17.02 -0.27
N LYS A 161 11.73 -17.66 -0.99
CA LYS A 161 12.07 -18.61 -2.07
C LYS A 161 12.75 -17.93 -3.26
N GLY A 162 12.64 -16.61 -3.38
CA GLY A 162 13.17 -15.83 -4.48
C GLY A 162 12.39 -16.03 -5.79
N GLY A 163 13.01 -15.63 -6.89
CA GLY A 163 12.44 -15.71 -8.22
C GLY A 163 11.89 -14.37 -8.71
N THR A 164 10.80 -14.40 -9.48
CA THR A 164 10.27 -13.21 -10.15
C THR A 164 8.77 -13.07 -9.98
N PHE A 165 8.35 -11.93 -9.44
CA PHE A 165 6.98 -11.44 -9.42
C PHE A 165 6.78 -10.45 -10.57
N SER A 166 6.12 -10.91 -11.64
CA SER A 166 5.88 -10.11 -12.85
C SER A 166 4.51 -9.45 -12.78
N LEU A 167 4.47 -8.15 -13.03
CA LEU A 167 3.25 -7.35 -13.04
C LEU A 167 3.05 -6.73 -14.42
N GLN A 168 1.83 -6.74 -14.93
CA GLN A 168 1.42 -5.96 -16.10
C GLN A 168 0.73 -4.69 -15.61
N MET A 169 1.32 -3.54 -15.86
CA MET A 169 0.78 -2.24 -15.42
C MET A 169 -0.09 -1.59 -16.51
N SER A 170 -1.05 -0.77 -16.12
CA SER A 170 -1.96 -0.03 -17.01
C SER A 170 -2.41 1.29 -16.38
N ASN A 171 -2.88 2.22 -17.22
CA ASN A 171 -3.53 3.47 -16.80
C ASN A 171 -5.03 3.32 -16.49
N GLN A 172 -5.60 2.13 -16.70
CA GLN A 172 -6.98 1.81 -16.33
C GLN A 172 -7.00 0.77 -15.21
N PRO A 173 -7.95 0.83 -14.27
CA PRO A 173 -8.10 -0.18 -13.23
C PRO A 173 -8.61 -1.51 -13.81
N ASN A 174 -8.15 -2.63 -13.25
CA ASN A 174 -8.80 -3.93 -13.44
C ASN A 174 -9.72 -4.20 -12.25
N THR A 175 -11.03 -4.01 -12.44
CA THR A 175 -12.04 -4.18 -11.37
C THR A 175 -12.49 -5.62 -11.16
N SER A 176 -11.88 -6.58 -11.89
CA SER A 176 -12.18 -8.02 -11.78
C SER A 176 -11.10 -8.82 -11.08
N LYS A 177 -9.92 -8.22 -10.81
CA LYS A 177 -8.80 -8.88 -10.16
C LYS A 177 -8.83 -8.65 -8.65
N GLY A 178 -8.56 -9.70 -7.87
CA GLY A 178 -8.37 -9.56 -6.42
C GLY A 178 -9.65 -9.23 -5.66
N ILE A 179 -10.80 -9.72 -6.14
CA ILE A 179 -12.12 -9.37 -5.60
C ILE A 179 -12.75 -10.51 -4.79
N THR A 180 -12.22 -11.74 -4.90
CA THR A 180 -12.78 -12.89 -4.20
C THR A 180 -12.33 -12.91 -2.75
N GLU A 181 -12.96 -13.76 -1.92
CA GLU A 181 -12.61 -13.83 -0.50
C GLU A 181 -11.23 -14.47 -0.27
N GLU A 182 -10.83 -15.39 -1.15
CA GLU A 182 -9.53 -16.07 -1.13
C GLU A 182 -8.36 -15.14 -1.49
N ASP A 183 -8.64 -14.08 -2.24
CA ASP A 183 -7.65 -13.08 -2.62
C ASP A 183 -7.36 -12.08 -1.48
N ARG A 184 -8.26 -11.99 -0.49
CA ARG A 184 -8.15 -11.02 0.62
C ARG A 184 -7.02 -11.40 1.58
N PRO A 185 -6.34 -10.42 2.19
CA PRO A 185 -5.36 -10.70 3.23
C PRO A 185 -6.01 -11.24 4.52
N PHE A 186 -5.16 -11.68 5.44
CA PHE A 186 -5.54 -12.28 6.72
C PHE A 186 -6.44 -11.35 7.56
N SER A 187 -7.54 -11.91 8.08
CA SER A 187 -8.36 -11.31 9.13
C SER A 187 -8.75 -12.38 10.15
N ILE A 188 -8.74 -12.03 11.44
CA ILE A 188 -9.06 -12.97 12.52
C ILE A 188 -10.49 -13.52 12.41
N SER A 189 -11.44 -12.73 11.91
CA SER A 189 -12.83 -13.15 11.74
C SER A 189 -13.01 -14.26 10.69
N ASN A 190 -12.07 -14.37 9.75
CA ASN A 190 -12.05 -15.44 8.74
C ASN A 190 -11.18 -16.63 9.19
N TYR A 191 -10.45 -16.47 10.30
CA TYR A 191 -9.71 -17.55 10.93
C TYR A 191 -10.70 -18.40 11.73
N ASN A 192 -11.38 -19.31 11.04
CA ASN A 192 -12.22 -20.30 11.69
C ASN A 192 -11.39 -21.01 12.76
N SER A 193 -11.80 -20.78 14.01
CA SER A 193 -11.39 -21.50 15.19
C SER A 193 -11.62 -22.99 14.97
N GLY A 194 -10.56 -23.70 14.57
CA GLY A 194 -10.47 -25.15 14.70
C GLY A 194 -10.43 -25.63 16.16
N TYR A 195 -10.76 -24.76 17.12
CA TYR A 195 -11.08 -25.12 18.49
C TYR A 195 -12.58 -25.36 18.60
N ASN A 196 -12.97 -26.61 18.43
CA ASN A 196 -14.19 -27.12 19.04
C ASN A 196 -14.01 -27.00 20.56
N HIS A 197 -14.87 -26.25 21.23
CA HIS A 197 -15.16 -26.47 22.64
C HIS A 197 -16.02 -27.72 22.80
#